data_AF-K0W2K5-F1
#
_entry.id   AF-K0W2K5-F1
#
_cell.length_a   1.000
_cell.length_b   1.000
_cell.length_c   1.000
_cell.angle_alpha   90.00
_cell.angle_beta   90.00
_cell.angle_gamma   90.00
#
_symmetry.space_group_name_H-M   'P 1'
#
loop_
_entity.id
_entity.type
_entity.pdbx_description
1 polymer ?
#
loop_
_entity_poly.entity_id
_entity_poly.type
_entity_poly.pdbx_seq_one_letter_code
_entity_poly.pdbx_strand_id
1 'polypeptide(L)' 'MPKQDVSSRHFQRKISDFCELRIAPIASKRVLENIRPYLISLIVYRKSPPLLNGRLDWTAIGEACGIEDELTPEL' A
#
# COMPACT_ATOMS: atom_id res chain seq x y z
N MET A 1 -15.73 -1.81 22.70
CA MET A 1 -15.58 -1.46 21.27
C MET A 1 -14.91 -2.59 20.45
N PRO A 2 -15.48 -3.80 20.33
CA PRO A 2 -14.80 -4.92 19.65
C PRO A 2 -14.97 -4.94 18.11
N LYS A 3 -16.03 -4.33 17.57
CA LYS A 3 -16.35 -4.42 16.14
C LYS A 3 -15.34 -3.71 15.22
N GLN A 4 -14.72 -2.63 15.71
CA GLN A 4 -13.79 -1.81 14.95
C GLN A 4 -12.43 -2.52 14.76
N ASP A 5 -11.95 -3.24 15.78
CA ASP A 5 -10.71 -4.02 15.70
C ASP A 5 -10.86 -5.24 14.78
N VAL A 6 -12.03 -5.87 14.77
CA VAL A 6 -12.33 -7.00 13.87
C VAL A 6 -12.36 -6.54 12.41
N SER A 7 -13.00 -5.39 12.12
CA SER A 7 -13.01 -4.80 10.78
C SER A 7 -11.59 -4.46 10.30
N SER A 8 -10.77 -3.87 11.17
CA SER A 8 -9.39 -3.50 10.86
C SER A 8 -8.53 -4.72 10.54
N ARG A 9 -8.63 -5.80 11.32
CA ARG A 9 -7.92 -7.06 11.05
C ARG A 9 -8.39 -7.73 9.75
N HIS A 10 -9.69 -7.65 9.46
CA HIS A 10 -10.24 -8.17 8.19
C HIS A 10 -9.69 -7.41 6.98
N PHE A 11 -9.63 -6.08 7.07
CA PHE A 11 -9.02 -5.26 6.02
C PHE A 11 -7.52 -5.52 5.85
N GLN A 12 -6.77 -5.71 6.94
CA GLN A 12 -5.36 -6.09 6.87
C GLN A 12 -5.15 -7.40 6.11
N ARG A 13 -5.99 -8.43 6.37
CA ARG A 13 -5.94 -9.70 5.63
C ARG A 13 -6.19 -9.49 4.14
N LYS A 14 -7.25 -8.74 3.79
CA LYS A 14 -7.54 -8.41 2.38
C LYS A 14 -6.38 -7.70 1.68
N ILE A 15 -5.71 -6.78 2.38
CA ILE A 15 -4.53 -6.09 1.84
C ILE A 15 -3.39 -7.07 1.61
N SER A 16 -3.11 -7.96 2.57
CA SER A 16 -2.07 -8.98 2.41
C SER A 16 -2.37 -9.91 1.24
N ASP A 17 -3.60 -10.44 1.13
CA ASP A 17 -4.02 -11.32 0.04
C ASP A 17 -3.90 -10.62 -1.31
N PHE A 18 -4.29 -9.34 -1.39
CA PHE A 18 -4.13 -8.53 -2.60
C PHE A 18 -2.65 -8.37 -2.98
N CYS A 19 -1.78 -8.07 -2.00
CA CYS A 19 -0.35 -7.92 -2.25
C CYS A 19 0.26 -9.22 -2.79
N GLU A 20 -0.07 -10.37 -2.21
CA GLU A 20 0.42 -11.68 -2.70
C GLU A 20 -0.09 -12.01 -4.10
N LEU A 21 -1.38 -11.78 -4.38
CA LEU A 21 -1.97 -12.19 -5.66
C LEU A 21 -1.70 -11.22 -6.82
N ARG A 22 -1.49 -9.93 -6.53
CA ARG A 22 -1.47 -8.87 -7.57
C ARG A 22 -0.17 -8.10 -7.65
N ILE A 23 0.56 -7.96 -6.54
CA ILE A 23 1.80 -7.17 -6.50
C ILE A 23 3.01 -8.09 -6.60
N ALA A 24 3.04 -9.19 -5.84
CA ALA A 24 4.16 -10.13 -5.86
C ALA A 24 4.55 -10.66 -7.25
N PRO A 25 3.63 -10.90 -8.21
CA PRO A 25 4.00 -11.37 -9.55
C PRO A 25 4.71 -10.32 -10.42
N ILE A 26 4.59 -9.03 -10.11
CA ILE A 26 5.05 -7.92 -10.96
C ILE A 26 6.07 -7.01 -10.27
N ALA A 27 6.40 -7.29 -9.01
CA ALA A 27 7.26 -6.47 -8.18
C ALA A 27 8.35 -7.29 -7.51
N SER A 28 9.48 -6.65 -7.20
CA SER A 28 10.52 -7.29 -6.41
C SER A 28 10.03 -7.61 -5.00
N LYS A 29 10.67 -8.59 -4.35
CA LYS A 29 10.37 -8.94 -2.95
C LYS A 29 10.52 -7.72 -2.03
N ARG A 30 11.53 -6.88 -2.26
CA ARG A 30 11.77 -5.63 -1.52
C ARG A 30 10.58 -4.69 -1.63
N VAL A 31 10.06 -4.47 -2.84
CA VAL A 31 8.87 -3.65 -3.07
C VAL A 31 7.65 -4.20 -2.36
N LEU A 32 7.43 -5.50 -2.44
CA LEU A 32 6.32 -6.16 -1.75
C LEU A 32 6.39 -5.96 -0.23
N GLU A 33 7.60 -6.05 0.34
CA GLU A 33 7.89 -5.82 1.76
C GLU A 33 7.68 -4.36 2.19
N ASN A 34 7.69 -3.40 1.26
CA ASN A 34 7.40 -2.00 1.53
C ASN A 34 5.92 -1.61 1.31
N ILE A 35 5.32 -2.04 0.19
CA ILE A 35 3.93 -1.69 -0.19
C ILE A 35 2.93 -2.24 0.84
N ARG A 36 3.11 -3.49 1.28
CA ARG A 36 2.18 -4.15 2.20
C ARG A 36 2.06 -3.41 3.55
N PRO A 37 3.15 -3.14 4.29
CA PRO A 37 3.04 -2.40 5.55
C PRO A 37 2.57 -0.96 5.32
N TYR A 38 2.91 -0.31 4.21
CA TYR A 38 2.39 1.02 3.88
C TYR A 38 0.85 1.02 3.82
N LEU A 39 0.25 0.14 3.00
CA LEU A 39 -1.21 0.05 2.86
C LEU A 39 -1.90 -0.33 4.19
N ILE A 40 -1.31 -1.25 4.95
CA ILE A 40 -1.82 -1.63 6.28
C ILE A 40 -1.80 -0.43 7.24
N SER A 41 -0.73 0.38 7.20
CA SER A 41 -0.58 1.54 8.08
C SER A 41 -1.67 2.59 7.86
N LEU A 42 -2.12 2.79 6.61
CA LEU A 42 -3.22 3.70 6.29
C LEU A 42 -4.52 3.29 7.02
N ILE A 43 -4.78 1.99 7.09
CA ILE A 43 -5.97 1.46 7.79
C ILE A 43 -5.81 1.56 9.30
N VAL A 44 -4.68 1.07 9.84
CA VAL A 44 -4.42 1.05 11.29
C VAL A 44 -4.46 2.44 11.89
N TYR A 45 -3.81 3.39 11.22
CA TYR A 45 -3.72 4.78 11.68
C TYR A 45 -4.83 5.68 11.15
N ARG A 46 -5.79 5.12 10.39
CA ARG A 46 -6.88 5.87 9.74
C ARG A 46 -6.38 7.10 8.96
N LYS A 47 -5.26 6.93 8.25
CA LYS A 47 -4.66 7.98 7.43
C LYS A 47 -5.19 7.89 6.00
N SER A 48 -5.42 9.05 5.40
CA SER A 48 -5.59 9.14 3.94
C SER A 48 -4.23 8.99 3.25
N PRO A 49 -4.18 8.38 2.06
CA PRO A 49 -2.97 8.41 1.24
C PRO A 49 -2.64 9.88 0.86
N PRO A 50 -1.37 10.17 0.49
CA PRO A 50 -0.98 11.44 -0.09
C PRO A 50 -1.89 11.84 -1.26
N LEU A 51 -2.33 13.11 -1.27
CA LEU A 51 -3.17 13.67 -2.31
C LEU A 51 -2.52 14.91 -2.90
N LEU A 52 -2.52 15.00 -4.23
CA LEU A 52 -2.11 16.17 -5.01
C LEU A 52 -3.29 16.61 -5.87
N ASN A 53 -3.78 17.83 -5.66
CA ASN A 53 -4.97 18.39 -6.35
C ASN A 53 -6.21 17.48 -6.28
N GLY A 54 -6.44 16.84 -5.13
CA GLY A 54 -7.57 15.94 -4.90
C GLY A 54 -7.45 14.56 -5.56
N ARG A 55 -6.32 14.26 -6.21
CA ARG A 55 -5.98 12.95 -6.78
C ARG A 55 -4.90 12.30 -5.95
N LEU A 56 -4.76 10.97 -6.06
CA LEU A 56 -3.64 10.26 -5.43
C LEU A 56 -2.32 10.82 -5.95
N ASP A 57 -1.46 11.24 -5.03
CA ASP A 57 -0.10 11.62 -5.35
C ASP A 57 0.73 10.35 -5.48
N TRP A 58 0.78 9.80 -6.70
CA TRP A 58 1.51 8.57 -6.99
C TRP A 58 3.02 8.71 -6.77
N THR A 59 3.56 9.93 -6.91
CA THR A 59 4.98 10.21 -6.61
C THR A 59 5.24 10.07 -5.12
N ALA A 60 4.48 10.77 -4.26
CA ALA A 60 4.63 10.67 -2.82
C ALA A 60 4.30 9.26 -2.27
N ILE A 61 3.36 8.54 -2.90
CA ILE A 61 3.07 7.14 -2.57
C ILE A 61 4.25 6.24 -2.97
N GLY A 62 4.84 6.47 -4.13
CA GLY A 62 6.03 5.76 -4.60
C GLY A 62 7.20 5.95 -3.64
N GLU A 63 7.42 7.19 -3.21
CA GLU A 63 8.45 7.53 -2.22
C GLU A 63 8.21 6.85 -0.87
N ALA A 64 6.97 6.90 -0.37
CA ALA A 64 6.60 6.24 0.88
C ALA A 64 6.76 4.70 0.82
N CYS A 65 6.72 4.12 -0.38
CA CYS A 65 6.94 2.70 -0.63
C CYS A 65 8.40 2.38 -1.04
N GLY A 66 9.28 3.37 -1.21
CA GLY A 66 10.65 3.18 -1.65
C GLY A 66 10.76 2.48 -3.01
N ILE A 67 9.90 2.86 -3.98
CA ILE A 67 9.83 2.25 -5.32
C ILE A 67 10.21 3.21 -6.45
N GLU A 68 10.85 4.33 -6.11
CA GLU A 68 11.17 5.43 -7.03
C GLU A 68 12.04 4.97 -8.21
N ASP A 69 12.95 4.04 -7.95
CA ASP A 69 13.89 3.50 -8.96
C ASP A 69 13.37 2.26 -9.70
N GLU A 70 12.24 1.67 -9.27
CA GLU A 70 11.68 0.44 -9.86
C GLU A 70 10.53 0.71 -10.85
N LEU A 71 10.00 1.94 -10.86
CA LEU A 71 9.02 2.39 -11.84
C LEU A 71 9.75 2.97 -13.06
N THR A 72 10.21 2.12 -13.98
CA THR A 72 10.78 2.60 -15.24
C THR A 72 9.71 3.36 -16.06
N PRO A 73 10.07 4.48 -16.70
CA PRO A 73 9.16 5.29 -17.52
C PRO A 73 8.82 4.65 -18.88
N GLU A 74 9.04 3.35 -19.06
CA GLU A 74 8.90 2.68 -20.35
C GLU A 74 7.46 2.17 -20.54
N LEU A 75 6.64 3.01 -21.18
CA LEU A 75 5.44 2.62 -21.92
C LEU A 75 5.53 3.16 -23.35
#